data_AF-A0AAN8GRU8-F1
#
_entry.id   AF-A0AAN8GRU8-F1
#
_cell.length_a   1.000
_cell.length_b   1.000
_cell.length_c   1.000
_cell.angle_alpha   90.00
_cell.angle_beta   90.00
_cell.angle_gamma   90.00
#
_symmetry.space_group_name_H-M   'P 1'
#
loop_
_entity.id
_entity.type
_entity.pdbx_description
1 polymer ?
#
loop_
_entity_poly.entity_id
_entity_poly.type
_entity_poly.pdbx_seq_one_letter_code
_entity_poly.pdbx_strand_id
1 'polypeptide(L)'
;MVTKAGHNCDEIHIVFDTYREDSINNGERERKGKSKEMVVLDVISPNQNVPVVLENFWSSSISKTAFQAFYVEWLTTNYQGTKPLYLGISPQVWTVSAGCASPFPRLNCTHEEADDVPCAGHSKPPVRTYIHYAVIRVTVNWRDLGLKELWLVRNSGVRRSILPLHDICLALGDELTKCLPALHALTGCDTTSKISTKLAALNAVRKPENSSLILNFDSPQLTENAIQLADTFLVKCLKPSTDLKTFDDLQLAAFDSNALKMDF
;
A
#
# COMPACT_ATOMS: atom_id res chain seq x y z
N MET A 1 21.64 7.52 -16.69
CA MET A 1 20.75 8.22 -15.73
C MET A 1 20.37 7.23 -14.64
N VAL A 2 21.23 7.02 -13.65
CA VAL A 2 20.93 6.15 -12.50
C VAL A 2 20.31 7.04 -11.43
N THR A 3 19.17 6.63 -10.89
CA THR A 3 18.22 7.46 -10.13
C THR A 3 18.92 8.28 -9.04
N LYS A 4 18.91 9.62 -9.17
CA LYS A 4 19.43 10.55 -8.14
C LYS A 4 18.85 10.27 -6.74
N ALA A 5 17.68 9.62 -6.67
CA ALA A 5 16.99 9.27 -5.43
C ALA A 5 17.72 8.22 -4.57
N GLY A 6 18.59 7.37 -5.14
CA GLY A 6 19.28 6.30 -4.41
C GLY A 6 20.73 6.63 -3.99
N HIS A 7 21.20 7.85 -4.22
CA HIS A 7 22.62 8.21 -4.03
C HIS A 7 23.11 8.04 -2.57
N ASN A 8 22.24 8.19 -1.59
CA ASN A 8 22.61 8.11 -0.16
C ASN A 8 22.16 6.80 0.52
N CYS A 9 21.65 5.82 -0.23
CA CYS A 9 21.22 4.52 0.31
C CYS A 9 22.32 3.46 0.12
N ASP A 10 22.32 2.37 0.88
CA ASP A 10 23.27 1.26 0.67
C ASP A 10 22.86 0.37 -0.53
N GLU A 11 21.55 0.32 -0.81
CA GLU A 11 20.94 -0.48 -1.87
C GLU A 11 19.77 0.27 -2.54
N ILE A 12 19.36 -0.18 -3.73
CA ILE A 12 18.27 0.44 -4.51
C ILE A 12 17.24 -0.64 -4.86
N HIS A 13 15.98 -0.39 -4.55
CA HIS A 13 14.88 -1.31 -4.85
C HIS A 13 13.91 -0.59 -5.78
N ILE A 14 13.63 -1.20 -6.93
CA ILE A 14 12.62 -0.74 -7.89
C ILE A 14 11.56 -1.82 -7.97
N VAL A 15 10.33 -1.44 -7.65
CA VAL A 15 9.18 -2.34 -7.56
C VAL A 15 8.11 -1.82 -8.49
N PHE A 16 7.50 -2.73 -9.23
CA PHE A 16 6.44 -2.44 -10.19
C PHE A 16 5.12 -3.06 -9.75
N ASP A 17 4.01 -2.37 -10.02
CA ASP A 17 2.68 -2.96 -9.91
C ASP A 17 2.57 -4.18 -10.82
N THR A 18 1.85 -5.20 -10.36
CA THR A 18 1.42 -6.31 -11.21
C THR A 18 0.03 -6.02 -11.79
N TYR A 19 -0.17 -6.35 -13.07
CA TYR A 19 -1.46 -6.18 -13.74
C TYR A 19 -2.06 -7.56 -14.06
N ARG A 20 -2.84 -8.13 -13.13
CA ARG A 20 -3.49 -9.44 -13.33
C ARG A 20 -4.88 -9.26 -13.95
N GLU A 21 -5.23 -10.10 -14.92
CA GLU A 21 -6.54 -10.07 -15.58
C GLU A 21 -7.68 -10.50 -14.63
N ASP A 22 -7.40 -11.47 -13.75
CA ASP A 22 -8.32 -12.04 -12.76
C ASP A 22 -8.39 -11.26 -11.44
N SER A 23 -7.92 -10.00 -11.42
CA SER A 23 -7.96 -9.14 -10.23
C SER A 23 -9.24 -8.31 -10.12
N ILE A 24 -9.72 -8.10 -8.89
CA ILE A 24 -10.76 -7.10 -8.56
C ILE A 24 -10.37 -5.71 -9.08
N ASN A 25 -9.09 -5.35 -9.02
CA ASN A 25 -8.61 -4.06 -9.51
C ASN A 25 -8.69 -3.95 -11.04
N ASN A 26 -8.72 -5.06 -11.78
CA ASN A 26 -8.83 -5.02 -13.22
C ASN A 26 -10.18 -4.40 -13.65
N GLY A 27 -11.28 -4.76 -12.98
CA GLY A 27 -12.60 -4.17 -13.23
C GLY A 27 -12.63 -2.65 -13.02
N GLU A 28 -12.00 -2.14 -11.95
CA GLU A 28 -11.88 -0.70 -11.72
C GLU A 28 -10.97 0.00 -12.74
N ARG A 29 -9.91 -0.66 -13.20
CA ARG A 29 -9.02 -0.14 -14.24
C ARG A 29 -9.74 -0.06 -15.59
N GLU A 30 -10.50 -1.08 -15.96
CA GLU A 30 -11.34 -1.07 -17.16
C GLU A 30 -12.38 0.05 -17.10
N ARG A 31 -13.03 0.23 -15.93
CA ARG A 31 -13.98 1.32 -15.72
C ARG A 31 -13.35 2.69 -15.91
N LYS A 32 -12.13 2.90 -15.40
CA LYS A 32 -11.35 4.15 -15.57
C LYS A 32 -10.85 4.33 -17.01
N GLY A 33 -10.42 3.24 -17.66
CA GLY A 33 -9.84 3.21 -19.00
C GLY A 33 -10.83 3.48 -20.13
N LYS A 34 -12.12 3.16 -19.94
CA LYS A 34 -13.19 3.41 -20.92
C LYS A 34 -13.41 4.89 -21.29
N SER A 35 -12.82 5.82 -20.53
CA SER A 35 -13.01 7.27 -20.73
C SER A 35 -11.88 7.98 -21.49
N LYS A 36 -10.77 7.30 -21.81
CA LYS A 36 -9.61 7.90 -22.51
C LYS A 36 -9.33 7.18 -23.83
N GLU A 37 -8.92 7.93 -24.86
CA GLU A 37 -8.34 7.39 -26.10
C GLU A 37 -7.02 6.68 -25.77
N MET A 38 -7.12 5.42 -25.36
CA MET A 38 -5.98 4.62 -24.94
C MET A 38 -5.00 4.44 -26.10
N VAL A 39 -3.74 4.81 -25.89
CA VAL A 39 -2.68 4.57 -26.86
C VAL A 39 -1.86 3.38 -26.38
N VAL A 40 -1.81 2.33 -27.19
CA VAL A 40 -0.88 1.21 -27.00
C VAL A 40 0.34 1.49 -27.87
N LEU A 41 1.51 1.59 -27.26
CA LEU A 41 2.78 1.67 -27.99
C LEU A 41 3.67 0.51 -27.57
N ASP A 42 4.24 -0.18 -28.56
CA ASP A 42 5.34 -1.10 -28.32
C ASP A 42 6.58 -0.29 -27.95
N VAL A 43 7.16 -0.58 -26.79
CA VAL A 43 8.39 0.04 -26.32
C VAL A 43 9.56 -0.79 -26.82
N ILE A 44 10.18 -0.37 -27.93
CA ILE A 44 11.18 -1.18 -28.65
C ILE A 44 12.61 -0.62 -28.58
N SER A 45 12.79 0.62 -28.12
CA SER A 45 14.11 1.27 -28.12
C SER A 45 14.22 2.39 -27.08
N PRO A 46 15.42 2.58 -26.47
CA PRO A 46 15.67 3.69 -25.55
C PRO A 46 15.61 5.07 -26.24
N ASN A 47 15.70 5.11 -27.58
CA ASN A 47 15.63 6.34 -28.37
C ASN A 47 14.25 6.57 -29.00
N GLN A 48 13.24 5.77 -28.64
CA GLN A 48 11.89 5.92 -29.16
C GLN A 48 11.25 7.23 -28.68
N ASN A 49 10.52 7.88 -29.58
CA ASN A 49 9.74 9.06 -29.23
C ASN A 49 8.68 8.71 -28.19
N VAL A 50 8.62 9.50 -27.13
CA VAL A 50 7.61 9.37 -26.08
C VAL A 50 6.24 9.77 -26.66
N PRO A 51 5.14 9.06 -26.32
CA PRO A 51 3.80 9.45 -26.73
C PRO A 51 3.51 10.93 -26.43
N VAL A 52 2.90 11.61 -27.39
CA VAL A 52 2.52 13.04 -27.28
C VAL A 52 1.60 13.27 -26.08
N VAL A 53 0.71 12.30 -25.80
CA VAL A 53 -0.19 12.31 -24.63
C VAL A 53 0.20 11.16 -23.71
N LEU A 54 1.22 11.37 -22.88
CA LEU A 54 1.70 10.39 -21.89
C LEU A 54 0.59 9.84 -20.99
N GLU A 55 -0.41 10.65 -20.64
CA GLU A 55 -1.51 10.20 -19.78
C GLU A 55 -2.32 9.05 -20.39
N ASN A 56 -2.46 9.03 -21.72
CA ASN A 56 -3.21 7.99 -22.41
C ASN A 56 -2.39 6.69 -22.53
N PHE A 57 -1.08 6.81 -22.62
CA PHE A 57 -0.17 5.67 -22.54
C PHE A 57 -0.21 5.04 -21.13
N TRP A 58 -0.11 5.87 -20.08
CA TRP A 58 -0.18 5.41 -18.69
C TRP A 58 -1.60 5.02 -18.23
N SER A 59 -2.64 5.16 -19.04
CA SER A 59 -3.94 4.55 -18.74
C SER A 59 -4.04 3.08 -19.13
N SER A 60 -3.16 2.59 -19.99
CA SER A 60 -3.16 1.20 -20.48
C SER A 60 -2.33 0.29 -19.59
N SER A 61 -2.92 -0.79 -19.05
CA SER A 61 -2.17 -1.85 -18.36
C SER A 61 -1.15 -2.51 -19.29
N ILE A 62 -1.52 -2.77 -20.55
CA ILE A 62 -0.65 -3.34 -21.58
C ILE A 62 0.60 -2.49 -21.78
N SER A 63 0.43 -1.17 -21.95
CA SER A 63 1.55 -0.25 -22.15
C SER A 63 2.47 -0.18 -20.92
N LYS A 64 1.89 -0.22 -19.72
CA LYS A 64 2.68 -0.27 -18.48
C LYS A 64 3.50 -1.55 -18.39
N THR A 65 2.90 -2.71 -18.65
CA THR A 65 3.61 -3.99 -18.63
C THR A 65 4.73 -4.03 -19.68
N ALA A 66 4.49 -3.53 -20.89
CA ALA A 66 5.51 -3.42 -21.93
C ALA A 66 6.68 -2.52 -21.52
N PHE A 67 6.38 -1.35 -20.93
CA PHE A 67 7.40 -0.46 -20.40
C PHE A 67 8.20 -1.10 -19.26
N GLN A 68 7.53 -1.78 -18.32
CA GLN A 68 8.18 -2.48 -17.21
C GLN A 68 9.19 -3.51 -17.72
N ALA A 69 8.80 -4.35 -18.68
CA ALA A 69 9.68 -5.35 -19.28
C ALA A 69 10.91 -4.71 -19.94
N PHE A 70 10.70 -3.70 -20.81
CA PHE A 70 11.78 -2.97 -21.46
C PHE A 70 12.73 -2.29 -20.45
N TYR A 71 12.18 -1.67 -19.41
CA TYR A 71 12.98 -0.95 -18.42
C TYR A 71 13.83 -1.89 -17.57
N VAL A 72 13.31 -3.08 -17.22
CA VAL A 72 14.06 -4.12 -16.51
C VAL A 72 15.17 -4.68 -17.40
N GLU A 73 14.90 -5.00 -18.65
CA GLU A 73 15.91 -5.44 -19.61
C GLU A 73 17.03 -4.40 -19.78
N TRP A 74 16.64 -3.12 -19.90
CA TRP A 74 17.59 -2.03 -19.99
C TRP A 74 18.45 -1.92 -18.73
N LEU A 75 17.86 -2.00 -17.53
CA LEU A 75 18.59 -1.89 -16.27
C LEU A 75 19.52 -3.07 -16.02
N THR A 76 19.07 -4.31 -16.29
CA THR A 76 19.92 -5.50 -16.13
C THR A 76 21.15 -5.46 -17.03
N THR A 77 21.06 -4.79 -18.19
CA THR A 77 22.17 -4.64 -19.14
C THR A 77 23.04 -3.39 -18.88
N ASN A 78 22.44 -2.27 -18.49
CA ASN A 78 23.11 -0.96 -18.49
C ASN A 78 23.41 -0.40 -17.10
N TYR A 79 22.95 -1.05 -16.03
CA TYR A 79 23.23 -0.58 -14.68
C TYR A 79 24.70 -0.77 -14.31
N GLN A 80 25.42 0.35 -14.20
CA GLN A 80 26.84 0.40 -13.79
C GLN A 80 27.02 0.99 -12.38
N GLY A 81 25.98 0.99 -11.56
CA GLY A 81 26.07 1.46 -10.18
C GLY A 81 26.93 0.52 -9.33
N THR A 82 27.57 1.08 -8.31
CA THR A 82 28.35 0.33 -7.32
C THR A 82 27.50 -0.35 -6.25
N LYS A 83 26.19 -0.05 -6.23
CA LYS A 83 25.25 -0.53 -5.22
C LYS A 83 24.45 -1.71 -5.76
N PRO A 84 24.03 -2.65 -4.92
CA PRO A 84 23.08 -3.67 -5.34
C PRO A 84 21.75 -3.01 -5.72
N LEU A 85 21.24 -3.38 -6.90
CA LEU A 85 19.94 -2.99 -7.41
C LEU A 85 19.02 -4.21 -7.41
N TYR A 86 17.86 -4.08 -6.79
CA TYR A 86 16.83 -5.11 -6.77
C TYR A 86 15.64 -4.67 -7.62
N LEU A 87 15.21 -5.54 -8.54
CA LEU A 87 14.10 -5.28 -9.46
C LEU A 87 12.97 -6.27 -9.19
N GLY A 88 11.86 -5.77 -8.67
CA GLY A 88 10.61 -6.51 -8.50
C GLY A 88 9.74 -6.37 -9.75
N ILE A 89 9.67 -7.43 -10.56
CA ILE A 89 8.73 -7.55 -11.67
C ILE A 89 8.10 -8.94 -11.62
N SER A 90 6.78 -9.03 -11.57
CA SER A 90 6.12 -10.34 -11.60
C SER A 90 6.34 -11.03 -12.97
N PRO A 91 6.72 -12.32 -13.02
CA PRO A 91 6.81 -13.26 -11.90
C PRO A 91 8.21 -13.41 -11.27
N GLN A 92 9.24 -12.68 -11.74
CA GLN A 92 10.65 -12.88 -11.38
C GLN A 92 11.30 -11.62 -10.80
N VAL A 93 11.86 -11.74 -9.60
CA VAL A 93 12.71 -10.70 -9.02
C VAL A 93 14.16 -10.87 -9.50
N TRP A 94 14.84 -9.75 -9.76
CA TRP A 94 16.26 -9.74 -10.15
C TRP A 94 17.11 -8.99 -9.13
N THR A 95 18.35 -9.43 -8.95
CA THR A 95 19.42 -8.61 -8.37
C THR A 95 20.42 -8.26 -9.46
N VAL A 96 20.81 -7.00 -9.52
CA VAL A 96 21.75 -6.45 -10.49
C VAL A 96 22.90 -5.82 -9.73
N SER A 97 24.12 -6.30 -9.96
CA SER A 97 25.34 -5.76 -9.37
C SER A 97 26.52 -5.90 -10.33
N ALA A 98 27.32 -4.83 -10.48
CA ALA A 98 28.54 -4.85 -11.28
C ALA A 98 28.39 -5.42 -12.71
N GLY A 99 27.27 -5.11 -13.38
CA GLY A 99 26.99 -5.59 -14.75
C GLY A 99 26.53 -7.05 -14.85
N CYS A 100 26.23 -7.71 -13.73
CA CYS A 100 25.63 -9.04 -13.69
C CYS A 100 24.21 -8.95 -13.12
N ALA A 101 23.27 -9.64 -13.76
CA ALA A 101 21.91 -9.81 -13.29
C ALA A 101 21.66 -11.29 -12.97
N SER A 102 21.10 -11.58 -11.80
CA SER A 102 20.71 -12.93 -11.40
C SER A 102 19.31 -12.97 -10.78
N PRO A 103 18.56 -14.06 -10.95
CA PRO A 103 17.29 -14.27 -10.25
C PRO A 103 17.45 -14.15 -8.73
N PHE A 104 16.49 -13.49 -8.07
CA PHE A 104 16.41 -13.38 -6.62
C PHE A 104 15.09 -14.02 -6.13
N PRO A 105 15.08 -14.68 -4.95
CA PRO A 105 13.86 -15.28 -4.42
C PRO A 105 12.72 -14.27 -4.25
N ARG A 106 11.55 -14.59 -4.79
CA ARG A 106 10.34 -13.80 -4.63
C ARG A 106 9.78 -14.00 -3.22
N LEU A 107 9.23 -12.94 -2.61
CA LEU A 107 8.40 -13.10 -1.42
C LEU A 107 7.04 -13.69 -1.82
N ASN A 108 6.51 -14.60 -1.01
CA ASN A 108 5.21 -15.20 -1.25
C ASN A 108 4.09 -14.21 -0.90
N CYS A 109 3.85 -13.22 -1.77
CA CYS A 109 2.79 -12.24 -1.66
C CYS A 109 1.74 -12.48 -2.74
N THR A 110 0.47 -12.51 -2.35
CA THR A 110 -0.67 -12.67 -3.26
C THR A 110 -1.35 -11.34 -3.59
N HIS A 111 -0.95 -10.23 -2.96
CA HIS A 111 -1.56 -8.90 -3.09
C HIS A 111 -0.94 -8.09 -4.24
N GLU A 112 -1.78 -7.69 -5.20
CA GLU A 112 -1.38 -7.01 -6.43
C GLU A 112 -0.64 -5.67 -6.26
N GLU A 113 -0.93 -4.92 -5.18
CA GLU A 113 -0.33 -3.60 -4.88
C GLU A 113 1.00 -3.67 -4.12
N ALA A 114 1.38 -4.87 -3.68
CA ALA A 114 2.60 -5.13 -2.92
C ALA A 114 3.37 -6.33 -3.50
N ASP A 115 3.01 -6.72 -4.73
CA ASP A 115 3.72 -7.75 -5.47
C ASP A 115 5.13 -7.24 -5.70
N ASP A 116 6.04 -7.88 -4.98
CA ASP A 116 7.45 -7.61 -5.02
C ASP A 116 7.88 -6.40 -4.15
N VAL A 117 7.62 -6.43 -2.84
CA VAL A 117 8.55 -5.85 -1.85
C VAL A 117 9.66 -6.86 -1.49
N PRO A 118 10.38 -7.52 -2.42
CA PRO A 118 11.47 -8.36 -2.00
C PRO A 118 12.57 -7.42 -1.48
N CYS A 119 13.45 -7.99 -0.71
CA CYS A 119 14.76 -7.42 -0.32
C CYS A 119 14.78 -6.66 1.01
N ALA A 120 13.70 -6.05 1.52
CA ALA A 120 13.74 -5.42 2.86
C ALA A 120 13.89 -6.42 4.04
N GLY A 121 13.71 -7.72 3.79
CA GLY A 121 13.84 -8.78 4.82
C GLY A 121 15.12 -9.63 4.72
N HIS A 122 16.04 -9.37 3.77
CA HIS A 122 17.19 -10.25 3.51
C HIS A 122 18.55 -9.54 3.49
N SER A 123 18.59 -8.22 3.32
CA SER A 123 19.81 -7.43 3.54
C SER A 123 19.94 -7.09 5.04
N LYS A 124 21.17 -6.96 5.54
CA LYS A 124 21.43 -6.51 6.92
C LYS A 124 20.59 -5.24 7.17
N PRO A 125 19.87 -5.14 8.29
CA PRO A 125 18.92 -4.06 8.50
C PRO A 125 19.62 -2.72 8.30
N PRO A 126 19.27 -1.95 7.25
CA PRO A 126 19.85 -0.63 7.07
C PRO A 126 19.46 0.25 8.27
N VAL A 127 20.37 1.15 8.66
CA VAL A 127 20.13 2.09 9.76
C VAL A 127 18.92 3.00 9.45
N ARG A 128 18.63 3.24 8.16
CA ARG A 128 17.53 4.06 7.64
C ARG A 128 16.94 3.49 6.35
N THR A 129 15.62 3.39 6.28
CA THR A 129 14.90 3.01 5.05
C THR A 129 13.93 4.11 4.62
N TYR A 130 13.97 4.45 3.32
CA TYR A 130 13.05 5.38 2.69
C TYR A 130 12.02 4.62 1.84
N ILE A 131 10.74 4.76 2.17
CA ILE A 131 9.65 4.12 1.43
C ILE A 131 8.90 5.19 0.65
N HIS A 132 8.68 4.92 -0.63
CA HIS A 132 8.02 5.89 -1.50
C HIS A 132 6.50 5.70 -1.60
N TYR A 133 5.89 4.52 -1.45
CA TYR A 133 4.43 4.39 -1.65
C TYR A 133 3.64 3.35 -0.82
N ALA A 134 4.26 2.47 -0.02
CA ALA A 134 3.52 1.47 0.78
C ALA A 134 3.40 1.88 2.27
N VAL A 135 2.44 2.74 2.59
CA VAL A 135 2.37 3.40 3.91
C VAL A 135 1.84 2.49 5.03
N ILE A 136 0.99 1.48 4.75
CA ILE A 136 0.22 0.83 5.83
C ILE A 136 0.80 -0.53 6.26
N ARG A 137 1.28 -1.36 5.33
CA ARG A 137 1.89 -2.66 5.70
C ARG A 137 3.27 -2.51 6.33
N VAL A 138 4.06 -1.54 5.86
CA VAL A 138 5.43 -1.38 6.37
C VAL A 138 5.47 -0.63 7.71
N THR A 139 4.44 0.14 8.07
CA THR A 139 4.38 0.84 9.35
C THR A 139 4.27 -0.06 10.58
N VAL A 140 3.84 -1.31 10.41
CA VAL A 140 3.50 -2.15 11.58
C VAL A 140 4.64 -3.07 12.01
N ASN A 141 5.42 -3.59 11.06
CA ASN A 141 6.45 -4.60 11.35
C ASN A 141 7.88 -4.12 11.08
N TRP A 142 8.11 -2.82 10.83
CA TRP A 142 9.45 -2.34 10.50
C TRP A 142 10.48 -2.58 11.62
N ARG A 143 10.04 -2.55 12.89
CA ARG A 143 10.92 -2.87 14.03
C ARG A 143 11.33 -4.34 14.05
N ASP A 144 10.42 -5.25 13.69
CA ASP A 144 10.70 -6.70 13.60
C ASP A 144 11.69 -7.02 12.48
N LEU A 145 11.77 -6.14 11.47
CA LEU A 145 12.78 -6.17 10.42
C LEU A 145 14.14 -5.60 10.87
N GLY A 146 14.30 -5.22 12.15
CA GLY A 146 15.53 -4.66 12.71
C GLY A 146 15.82 -3.21 12.31
N LEU A 147 14.86 -2.52 11.68
CA LEU A 147 15.03 -1.13 11.27
C LEU A 147 14.92 -0.19 12.48
N LYS A 148 15.75 0.86 12.53
CA LYS A 148 15.75 1.87 13.62
C LYS A 148 14.91 3.10 13.31
N GLU A 149 14.89 3.49 12.04
CA GLU A 149 14.13 4.65 11.60
C GLU A 149 13.41 4.34 10.28
N LEU A 150 12.15 4.74 10.23
CA LEU A 150 11.31 4.63 9.05
C LEU A 150 10.89 6.01 8.56
N TRP A 151 11.14 6.30 7.28
CA TRP A 151 10.84 7.60 6.67
C TRP A 151 9.95 7.43 5.44
N LEU A 152 8.84 8.18 5.40
CA LEU A 152 7.97 8.28 4.24
C LEU A 152 8.31 9.53 3.44
N VAL A 153 8.72 9.36 2.19
CA VAL A 153 8.95 10.48 1.28
C VAL A 153 7.72 10.64 0.39
N ARG A 154 6.96 11.72 0.57
CA ARG A 154 5.86 12.06 -0.33
C ARG A 154 6.32 13.11 -1.33
N ASN A 155 6.18 12.78 -2.61
CA ASN A 155 6.26 13.75 -3.70
C ASN A 155 4.83 14.22 -4.01
N SER A 156 4.38 15.28 -3.34
CA SER A 156 3.11 15.95 -3.65
C SER A 156 3.40 17.26 -4.37
N GLY A 157 3.23 17.28 -5.69
CA GLY A 157 3.49 18.46 -6.52
C GLY A 157 4.95 18.95 -6.44
N VAL A 158 5.13 20.26 -6.23
CA VAL A 158 6.43 20.95 -6.28
C VAL A 158 7.28 20.75 -5.02
N ARG A 159 6.69 20.30 -3.89
CA ARG A 159 7.41 20.17 -2.61
C ARG A 159 7.57 18.71 -2.20
N ARG A 160 8.82 18.31 -2.01
CA ARG A 160 9.16 17.08 -1.29
C ARG A 160 8.83 17.25 0.19
N SER A 161 8.04 16.34 0.74
CA SER A 161 7.84 16.22 2.18
C SER A 161 8.38 14.87 2.66
N ILE A 162 9.16 14.91 3.74
CA ILE A 162 9.73 13.73 4.37
C ILE A 162 9.08 13.64 5.75
N LEU A 163 8.48 12.49 6.05
CA LEU A 163 7.77 12.24 7.31
C LEU A 163 8.45 11.13 8.10
N PRO A 164 8.82 11.36 9.37
CA PRO A 164 9.33 10.31 10.25
C PRO A 164 8.17 9.42 10.69
N LEU A 165 7.96 8.29 10.01
CA LEU A 165 6.93 7.32 10.42
C LEU A 165 7.25 6.71 11.78
N HIS A 166 8.53 6.54 12.12
CA HIS A 166 8.96 6.04 13.42
C HIS A 166 8.48 6.93 14.58
N ASP A 167 8.58 8.26 14.46
CA ASP A 167 8.07 9.20 15.47
C ASP A 167 6.55 9.15 15.58
N ILE A 168 5.86 9.01 14.44
CA ILE A 168 4.40 8.88 14.42
C ILE A 168 3.96 7.59 15.14
N CYS A 169 4.60 6.46 14.84
CA CYS A 169 4.35 5.19 15.52
C CYS A 169 4.65 5.27 17.02
N LEU A 170 5.75 5.93 17.41
CA LEU A 170 6.08 6.18 18.83
C LEU A 170 5.00 7.01 19.53
N ALA A 171 4.49 8.07 18.87
CA ALA A 171 3.44 8.92 19.42
C ALA A 171 2.07 8.23 19.49
N LEU A 172 1.79 7.28 18.60
CA LEU A 172 0.55 6.49 18.63
C LEU A 172 0.59 5.36 19.67
N GLY A 173 1.77 4.90 20.05
CA GLY A 173 1.95 3.73 20.91
C GLY A 173 1.89 2.41 20.13
N ASP A 174 2.48 1.38 20.72
CA ASP A 174 2.68 0.08 20.05
C ASP A 174 1.35 -0.64 19.77
N GLU A 175 0.41 -0.60 20.71
CA GLU A 175 -0.90 -1.25 20.59
C GLU A 175 -1.71 -0.69 19.41
N LEU A 176 -1.84 0.65 19.34
CA LEU A 176 -2.56 1.29 18.25
C LEU A 176 -1.83 1.12 16.91
N THR A 177 -0.50 1.18 16.91
CA THR A 177 0.31 0.98 15.70
C THR A 177 0.06 -0.40 15.09
N LYS A 178 -0.02 -1.45 15.93
CA LYS A 178 -0.38 -2.82 15.52
C LYS A 178 -1.77 -2.94 14.92
N CYS A 179 -2.72 -2.16 15.44
CA CYS A 179 -4.11 -2.21 15.00
C CYS A 179 -4.40 -1.36 13.74
N LEU A 180 -3.45 -0.54 13.26
CA LEU A 180 -3.65 0.34 12.09
C LEU A 180 -4.12 -0.39 10.81
N PRO A 181 -3.62 -1.60 10.46
CA PRO A 181 -4.09 -2.32 9.28
C PRO A 181 -5.54 -2.77 9.42
N ALA A 182 -5.93 -3.26 10.59
CA ALA A 182 -7.31 -3.64 10.86
C ALA A 182 -8.23 -2.42 10.86
N LEU A 183 -7.82 -1.30 11.47
CA LEU A 183 -8.53 -0.01 11.37
C LEU A 183 -8.67 0.44 9.92
N HIS A 184 -7.62 0.25 9.12
CA HIS A 184 -7.65 0.58 7.71
C HIS A 184 -8.63 -0.31 6.94
N ALA A 185 -8.62 -1.61 7.16
CA ALA A 185 -9.54 -2.53 6.50
C ALA A 185 -11.00 -2.33 6.94
N LEU A 186 -11.26 -2.21 8.25
CA LEU A 186 -12.61 -2.14 8.80
C LEU A 186 -13.34 -0.85 8.41
N THR A 187 -12.68 0.31 8.44
CA THR A 187 -13.39 1.55 8.05
C THR A 187 -13.46 1.77 6.54
N GLY A 188 -12.80 0.92 5.75
CA GLY A 188 -12.80 0.98 4.28
C GLY A 188 -11.41 1.15 3.68
N CYS A 189 -11.05 0.26 2.77
CA CYS A 189 -9.82 0.26 1.98
C CYS A 189 -10.12 -0.15 0.54
N ASP A 190 -9.10 -0.36 -0.29
CA ASP A 190 -9.33 -0.77 -1.69
C ASP A 190 -10.06 -2.12 -1.83
N THR A 191 -10.04 -2.96 -0.78
CA THR A 191 -10.75 -4.25 -0.76
C THR A 191 -12.03 -4.25 0.08
N THR A 192 -12.39 -3.16 0.75
CA THR A 192 -13.57 -3.10 1.63
C THR A 192 -14.36 -1.80 1.47
N SER A 193 -15.68 -1.88 1.53
CA SER A 193 -16.54 -0.70 1.44
C SER A 193 -16.24 0.33 2.53
N LYS A 194 -16.43 1.60 2.21
CA LYS A 194 -16.22 2.70 3.15
C LYS A 194 -17.35 2.76 4.17
N ILE A 195 -17.05 2.39 5.41
CA ILE A 195 -17.99 2.48 6.54
C ILE A 195 -17.79 3.77 7.34
N SER A 196 -16.54 4.23 7.52
CA SER A 196 -16.25 5.46 8.27
C SER A 196 -14.92 6.09 7.82
N THR A 197 -14.59 7.25 8.36
CA THR A 197 -13.31 7.93 8.06
C THR A 197 -12.20 7.44 8.98
N LYS A 198 -10.94 7.46 8.50
CA LYS A 198 -9.77 7.11 9.32
C LYS A 198 -9.63 8.02 10.55
N LEU A 199 -10.00 9.29 10.42
CA LEU A 199 -10.00 10.23 11.53
C LEU A 199 -11.04 9.85 12.59
N ALA A 200 -12.25 9.48 12.18
CA ALA A 200 -13.28 8.98 13.10
C ALA A 200 -12.83 7.70 13.81
N ALA A 201 -12.18 6.78 13.09
CA ALA A 201 -11.59 5.57 13.66
C ALA A 201 -10.55 5.89 14.75
N LEU A 202 -9.60 6.77 14.46
CA LEU A 202 -8.57 7.18 15.43
C LEU A 202 -9.18 7.88 16.64
N ASN A 203 -10.18 8.72 16.45
CA ASN A 203 -10.88 9.38 17.55
C ASN A 203 -11.68 8.38 18.39
N ALA A 204 -12.29 7.36 17.75
CA ALA A 204 -13.03 6.32 18.45
C ALA A 204 -12.10 5.49 19.34
N VAL A 205 -10.93 5.08 18.84
CA VAL A 205 -9.94 4.30 19.63
C VAL A 205 -9.34 5.10 20.78
N ARG A 206 -9.08 6.39 20.57
CA ARG A 206 -8.49 7.26 21.61
C ARG A 206 -9.38 7.49 22.82
N LYS A 207 -10.67 7.15 22.72
CA LYS A 207 -11.60 7.20 23.85
C LYS A 207 -11.32 6.02 24.80
N PRO A 208 -11.07 6.26 26.10
CA PRO A 208 -10.74 5.19 27.05
C PRO A 208 -11.76 4.05 27.06
N GLU A 209 -13.05 4.36 26.94
CA GLU A 209 -14.15 3.39 26.93
C GLU A 209 -14.16 2.45 25.71
N ASN A 210 -13.46 2.81 24.64
CA ASN A 210 -13.40 2.05 23.39
C ASN A 210 -12.04 1.39 23.16
N SER A 211 -11.04 1.68 24.00
CA SER A 211 -9.67 1.17 23.85
C SER A 211 -9.62 -0.36 23.77
N SER A 212 -10.49 -1.05 24.54
CA SER A 212 -10.56 -2.50 24.54
C SER A 212 -11.16 -3.11 23.27
N LEU A 213 -11.84 -2.32 22.42
CA LEU A 213 -12.50 -2.82 21.21
C LEU A 213 -11.50 -3.22 20.13
N ILE A 214 -10.26 -2.71 20.19
CA ILE A 214 -9.21 -3.01 19.21
C ILE A 214 -8.26 -4.14 19.64
N LEU A 215 -8.40 -4.68 20.86
CA LEU A 215 -7.44 -5.66 21.42
C LEU A 215 -7.25 -6.93 20.57
N ASN A 216 -8.27 -7.32 19.81
CA ASN A 216 -8.23 -8.52 18.97
C ASN A 216 -7.84 -8.24 17.51
N PHE A 217 -7.51 -6.99 17.16
CA PHE A 217 -7.27 -6.59 15.76
C PHE A 217 -5.93 -7.08 15.20
N ASP A 218 -5.00 -7.47 16.07
CA ASP A 218 -3.72 -8.11 15.71
C ASP A 218 -3.78 -9.65 15.80
N SER A 219 -4.96 -10.22 16.09
CA SER A 219 -5.11 -11.68 16.20
C SER A 219 -5.16 -12.34 14.82
N PRO A 220 -4.36 -13.39 14.56
CA PRO A 220 -4.43 -14.15 13.31
C PRO A 220 -5.71 -14.99 13.19
N GLN A 221 -6.39 -15.26 14.31
CA GLN A 221 -7.65 -15.99 14.33
C GLN A 221 -8.82 -15.05 14.51
N LEU A 222 -9.78 -15.15 13.58
CA LEU A 222 -11.06 -14.46 13.67
C LEU A 222 -11.98 -15.25 14.60
N THR A 223 -12.12 -14.78 15.84
CA THR A 223 -13.07 -15.35 16.82
C THR A 223 -14.39 -14.60 16.79
N GLU A 224 -15.46 -15.23 17.26
CA GLU A 224 -16.78 -14.59 17.38
C GLU A 224 -16.73 -13.32 18.23
N ASN A 225 -15.96 -13.35 19.33
CA ASN A 225 -15.71 -12.17 20.17
C ASN A 225 -14.98 -11.06 19.39
N ALA A 226 -13.99 -11.40 18.56
CA ALA A 226 -13.30 -10.41 17.73
C ALA A 226 -14.25 -9.74 16.72
N ILE A 227 -15.18 -10.51 16.13
CA ILE A 227 -16.21 -10.00 15.23
C ILE A 227 -17.13 -9.03 15.97
N GLN A 228 -17.61 -9.40 17.16
CA GLN A 228 -18.48 -8.54 17.97
C GLN A 228 -17.81 -7.23 18.37
N LEU A 229 -16.55 -7.27 18.80
CA LEU A 229 -15.78 -6.07 19.12
C LEU A 229 -15.56 -5.17 17.89
N ALA A 230 -15.28 -5.77 16.73
CA ALA A 230 -15.13 -5.03 15.47
C ALA A 230 -16.45 -4.37 15.04
N ASP A 231 -17.58 -5.04 15.22
CA ASP A 231 -18.92 -4.49 14.95
C ASP A 231 -19.21 -3.28 15.87
N THR A 232 -19.06 -3.46 17.18
CA THR A 232 -19.21 -2.36 18.14
C THR A 232 -18.25 -1.21 17.85
N PHE A 233 -17.01 -1.51 17.49
CA PHE A 233 -16.04 -0.49 17.10
C PHE A 233 -16.51 0.34 15.90
N LEU A 234 -17.03 -0.31 14.86
CA LEU A 234 -17.53 0.37 13.67
C LEU A 234 -18.79 1.20 13.95
N VAL A 235 -19.68 0.73 14.81
CA VAL A 235 -20.82 1.52 15.31
C VAL A 235 -20.33 2.80 15.98
N LYS A 236 -19.32 2.72 16.87
CA LYS A 236 -18.73 3.89 17.52
C LYS A 236 -17.98 4.80 16.55
N CYS A 237 -17.45 4.28 15.45
CA CYS A 237 -16.86 5.08 14.39
C CYS A 237 -17.92 5.86 13.58
N LEU A 238 -19.10 5.28 13.38
CA LEU A 238 -20.16 5.86 12.55
C LEU A 238 -21.06 6.82 13.35
N LYS A 239 -21.46 6.41 14.56
CA LYS A 239 -22.27 7.19 15.49
C LYS A 239 -21.62 7.22 16.88
N PRO A 240 -20.64 8.10 17.13
CA PRO A 240 -19.85 8.10 18.37
C PRO A 240 -20.65 8.30 19.67
N SER A 241 -21.85 8.88 19.59
CA SER A 241 -22.71 9.20 20.73
C SER A 241 -23.82 8.17 20.97
N THR A 242 -23.87 7.09 20.20
CA THR A 242 -24.92 6.06 20.35
C THR A 242 -24.55 5.04 21.41
N ASP A 243 -25.54 4.51 22.11
CA ASP A 243 -25.39 3.36 23.02
C ASP A 243 -25.52 2.01 22.32
N LEU A 244 -25.89 2.02 21.04
CA LEU A 244 -26.01 0.82 20.22
C LEU A 244 -24.65 0.16 20.02
N LYS A 245 -24.66 -1.17 19.85
CA LYS A 245 -23.46 -2.00 19.81
C LYS A 245 -23.28 -2.77 18.51
N THR A 246 -24.34 -2.94 17.73
CA THR A 246 -24.28 -3.70 16.48
C THR A 246 -24.81 -2.88 15.30
N PHE A 247 -24.39 -3.24 14.08
CA PHE A 247 -25.01 -2.70 12.87
C PHE A 247 -26.49 -3.06 12.75
N ASP A 248 -26.91 -4.21 13.25
CA ASP A 248 -28.33 -4.61 13.26
C ASP A 248 -29.15 -3.66 14.13
N ASP A 249 -28.65 -3.30 15.31
CA ASP A 249 -29.27 -2.29 16.17
C ASP A 249 -29.38 -0.94 15.44
N LEU A 250 -28.32 -0.54 14.72
CA LEU A 250 -28.32 0.69 13.94
C LEU A 250 -29.36 0.67 12.81
N GLN A 251 -29.50 -0.47 12.13
CA GLN A 251 -30.48 -0.66 11.06
C GLN A 251 -31.90 -0.62 11.59
N LEU A 252 -32.18 -1.32 12.69
CA LEU A 252 -33.48 -1.29 13.37
C LEU A 252 -33.83 0.13 13.82
N ALA A 253 -32.89 0.83 14.48
CA ALA A 253 -33.10 2.21 14.89
C ALA A 253 -33.30 3.16 13.70
N ALA A 254 -32.61 2.94 12.58
CA ALA A 254 -32.80 3.70 11.35
C ALA A 254 -34.19 3.46 10.75
N PHE A 255 -34.65 2.21 10.74
CA PHE A 255 -35.98 1.81 10.27
C PHE A 255 -37.09 2.47 11.10
N ASP A 256 -36.99 2.40 12.43
CA ASP A 256 -37.97 2.99 13.35
C ASP A 256 -38.01 4.53 13.27
N SER A 257 -36.90 5.16 12.90
CA SER A 257 -36.79 6.62 12.80
C SER A 257 -37.40 7.22 11.53
N ASN A 258 -37.93 6.42 10.59
CA ASN A 258 -38.47 6.86 9.29
C ASN A 258 -37.48 7.70 8.43
N ALA A 259 -36.19 7.70 8.77
CA ALA A 259 -35.16 8.49 8.10
C ALA A 259 -34.35 7.62 7.14
N LEU A 260 -34.96 7.25 6.00
CA LEU A 260 -34.21 6.69 4.87
C LEU A 260 -33.35 7.77 4.21
N LYS A 261 -32.11 7.91 4.70
CA LYS A 261 -30.93 8.24 3.90
C LYS A 261 -29.71 7.56 4.54
N MET A 262 -29.58 6.25 4.33
CA MET A 262 -28.27 5.61 4.38
C MET A 262 -27.88 5.32 2.92
N ASP A 263 -27.15 6.25 2.33
CA ASP A 263 -26.45 6.00 1.07
C ASP A 263 -25.25 5.10 1.41
N PHE A 264 -25.38 3.81 1.11
CA PHE A 264 -24.29 2.83 1.18
C PHE A 264 -23.33 3.00 0.00
#